data_AF-X1VFX4-F1
#
_entry.id   AF-X1VFX4-F1
#
_cell.length_a   1.000
_cell.length_b   1.000
_cell.length_c   1.000
_cell.angle_alpha   90.00
_cell.angle_beta   90.00
_cell.angle_gamma   90.00
#
_symmetry.space_group_name_H-M   'P 1'
#
loop_
_entity.id
_entity.type
_entity.pdbx_description
1 polymer ?
#
loop_
_entity_poly.entity_id
_entity_poly.type
_entity_poly.pdbx_seq_one_letter_code
_entity_poly.pdbx_strand_id
1 'polypeptide(L)'
;VLSLFAILFTYDAIVGEKEKGTLKLALSNKVPRDRLILGKAIGGFISLLIPLVIPMVIGLLLLMVYPNVSLVGGDWIRIVLVLLIFLLYLSVFFTLGLFVSARTSRSSTSFLILLFIWVTFVTVIPKASVMIASQIRPIPSVHEITAQKDSYLQEIQKEAFSERTEYFKNNPAPDKDQPEARKKWEEGIRKWAEDLQQSLTGKIDERNAAIERDYQAKMNQQQKLAVNLSRISPT
;
A
#
# COMPACT_ATOMS: atom_id res chain seq x y z
N VAL A 1 0.77 16.96 -5.14
CA VAL A 1 1.14 18.40 -5.01
C VAL A 1 1.93 18.90 -6.21
N LEU A 2 3.00 18.22 -6.64
CA LEU A 2 3.76 18.58 -7.86
C LEU A 2 2.90 18.64 -9.13
N SER A 3 1.91 17.75 -9.27
CA SER A 3 0.93 17.76 -10.35
C SER A 3 0.07 19.04 -10.39
N LEU A 4 -0.23 19.64 -9.23
CA LEU A 4 -1.02 20.87 -9.13
C LEU A 4 -0.19 22.06 -9.61
N PHE A 5 1.09 22.13 -9.23
CA PHE A 5 2.03 23.13 -9.74
C PHE A 5 2.23 23.01 -11.25
N ALA A 6 2.35 21.78 -11.76
CA ALA A 6 2.48 21.53 -13.19
C ALA A 6 1.24 22.02 -13.95
N ILE A 7 0.04 21.75 -13.40
CA ILE A 7 -1.22 22.24 -13.94
C ILE A 7 -1.27 23.78 -13.89
N LEU A 8 -0.91 24.41 -12.77
CA LEU A 8 -0.94 25.87 -12.59
C LEU A 8 -0.02 26.60 -13.59
N PHE A 9 1.19 26.09 -13.81
CA PHE A 9 2.13 26.65 -14.79
C PHE A 9 1.67 26.44 -16.25
N THR A 10 1.12 25.26 -16.56
CA THR A 10 0.59 24.96 -17.91
C THR A 10 -0.62 25.82 -18.25
N TYR A 11 -1.43 26.09 -17.22
CA TYR A 11 -2.67 26.83 -17.33
C TYR A 11 -2.45 28.30 -17.72
N ASP A 12 -1.51 28.99 -17.06
CA ASP A 12 -1.16 30.38 -17.35
C ASP A 12 -0.52 30.57 -18.73
N ALA A 13 0.29 29.61 -19.19
CA ALA A 13 1.00 29.71 -20.46
C ALA A 13 0.07 29.72 -21.70
N ILE A 14 -1.06 29.02 -21.64
CA ILE A 14 -1.96 28.83 -22.79
C ILE A 14 -3.15 29.77 -22.74
N VAL A 15 -3.75 29.95 -21.57
CA VAL A 15 -4.96 30.77 -21.43
C VAL A 15 -4.62 32.25 -21.26
N GLY A 16 -3.50 32.58 -20.62
CA GLY A 16 -3.02 33.96 -20.49
C GLY A 16 -2.80 34.64 -21.85
N GLU A 17 -2.37 33.90 -22.89
CA GLU A 17 -2.24 34.45 -24.25
C GLU A 17 -3.56 34.52 -25.03
N LYS A 18 -4.56 33.68 -24.69
CA LYS A 18 -5.90 33.74 -25.28
C LYS A 18 -6.66 34.96 -24.76
N GLU A 19 -6.50 35.30 -23.47
CA GLU A 19 -7.07 36.50 -22.85
C GLU A 19 -6.34 37.80 -23.25
N LYS A 20 -5.02 37.74 -23.49
CA LYS A 20 -4.24 38.89 -24.01
C LYS A 20 -4.49 39.19 -25.50
N GLY A 21 -5.29 38.39 -26.21
CA GLY A 21 -5.64 38.62 -27.61
C GLY A 21 -4.53 38.33 -28.63
N THR A 22 -3.34 37.93 -28.19
CA THR A 22 -2.19 37.59 -29.05
C THR A 22 -2.49 36.43 -30.00
N LEU A 23 -3.37 35.50 -29.60
CA LEU A 23 -3.80 34.39 -30.45
C LEU A 23 -4.61 34.84 -31.69
N LYS A 24 -5.44 35.88 -31.55
CA LYS A 24 -6.17 36.49 -32.68
C LYS A 24 -5.22 37.21 -33.64
N LEU A 25 -4.18 37.84 -33.10
CA LEU A 25 -3.17 38.53 -33.89
C LEU A 25 -2.29 37.56 -34.69
N ALA A 26 -1.88 36.43 -34.09
CA ALA A 26 -1.10 35.39 -34.77
C ALA A 26 -1.89 34.67 -35.88
N LEU A 27 -3.20 34.47 -35.68
CA LEU A 27 -4.11 33.90 -36.68
C LEU A 27 -4.50 34.87 -37.81
N SER A 28 -4.15 36.16 -37.70
CA SER A 28 -4.23 37.11 -38.81
C SER A 28 -3.17 36.85 -39.89
N ASN A 29 -2.17 36.03 -39.58
CA ASN A 29 -1.09 35.67 -40.49
C ASN A 29 -1.37 34.31 -41.15
N LYS A 30 -0.82 34.05 -42.36
CA LYS A 30 -1.03 32.79 -43.12
C LYS A 30 -0.30 31.61 -42.48
N VAL A 31 -0.66 31.24 -41.25
CA VAL A 31 -0.12 30.09 -40.54
C VAL A 31 -1.23 29.05 -40.35
N PRO A 32 -1.01 27.79 -40.77
CA PRO A 32 -2.00 26.72 -40.57
C PRO A 32 -2.27 26.52 -39.08
N ARG A 33 -3.56 26.50 -38.71
CA ARG A 33 -4.05 26.47 -37.33
C ARG A 33 -3.51 25.26 -36.56
N ASP A 34 -3.34 24.14 -37.25
CA ASP A 34 -2.91 22.86 -36.66
C ASP A 34 -1.44 22.90 -36.22
N ARG A 35 -0.56 23.54 -37.02
CA ARG A 35 0.85 23.71 -36.68
C ARG A 35 1.06 24.72 -35.54
N LEU A 36 0.22 25.75 -35.48
CA LEU A 36 0.27 26.73 -34.39
C LEU A 36 -0.12 26.07 -33.06
N ILE A 37 -1.18 25.26 -33.06
CA ILE A 37 -1.65 24.55 -31.86
C ILE A 37 -0.64 23.49 -31.43
N LEU A 38 -0.13 22.68 -32.35
CA LEU A 38 0.88 21.65 -32.05
C LEU A 38 2.20 22.25 -31.56
N GLY A 39 2.72 23.29 -32.23
CA GLY A 39 3.95 23.95 -31.82
C GLY A 39 3.83 24.58 -30.43
N LYS A 40 2.66 25.13 -30.10
CA LYS A 40 2.39 25.71 -28.78
C LYS A 40 2.16 24.65 -27.70
N ALA A 41 1.54 23.52 -28.05
CA ALA A 41 1.43 22.37 -27.17
C ALA A 41 2.81 21.78 -26.85
N ILE A 42 3.68 21.60 -27.85
CA ILE A 42 5.04 21.09 -27.67
C ILE A 42 5.88 22.10 -26.89
N GLY A 43 5.83 23.39 -27.22
CA GLY A 43 6.55 24.45 -26.51
C GLY A 43 6.12 24.58 -25.05
N GLY A 44 4.82 24.49 -24.77
CA GLY A 44 4.28 24.46 -23.41
C GLY A 44 4.73 23.23 -22.63
N PHE A 45 4.72 22.06 -23.28
CA PHE A 45 5.21 20.81 -22.67
C PHE A 45 6.70 20.85 -22.34
N ILE A 46 7.53 21.41 -23.23
CA ILE A 46 8.97 21.59 -23.00
C ILE A 46 9.22 22.61 -21.88
N SER A 47 8.49 23.73 -21.88
CA SER A 47 8.64 24.75 -20.84
C SER A 47 8.24 24.23 -19.45
N LEU A 48 7.31 23.27 -19.39
CA LEU A 48 6.93 22.56 -18.17
C LEU A 48 7.99 21.53 -17.73
N LEU A 49 8.63 20.87 -18.69
CA LEU A 49 9.65 19.85 -18.43
C LEU A 49 10.92 20.42 -17.81
N ILE A 50 11.36 21.61 -18.23
CA ILE A 50 12.60 22.23 -17.75
C ILE A 50 12.65 22.34 -16.20
N PRO A 51 11.69 23.01 -15.51
CA PRO A 51 11.71 23.13 -14.05
C PRO A 51 11.48 21.80 -13.32
N LEU A 52 11.04 20.74 -14.01
CA LEU A 52 10.82 19.42 -13.46
C LEU A 52 12.08 18.55 -13.53
N VAL A 53 12.80 18.61 -14.66
CA VAL A 53 14.01 17.82 -14.90
C VAL A 53 15.15 18.32 -14.01
N ILE A 54 15.25 19.63 -13.75
CA ILE A 54 16.31 20.21 -12.90
C ILE A 54 16.36 19.58 -11.49
N PRO A 55 15.30 19.62 -10.66
CA PRO A 55 15.32 19.00 -9.34
C PRO A 55 15.46 17.48 -9.41
N MET A 56 14.99 16.84 -10.49
CA MET A 56 15.15 15.40 -10.69
C MET A 56 16.60 15.00 -10.91
N VAL A 57 17.33 15.73 -11.76
CA VAL A 57 18.77 15.52 -11.99
C VAL A 57 19.56 15.81 -10.71
N ILE A 58 19.20 16.86 -9.97
CA ILE A 58 19.81 17.18 -8.67
C ILE A 58 19.58 16.02 -7.67
N GLY A 59 18.37 15.48 -7.59
CA GLY A 59 18.07 14.34 -6.73
C GLY A 59 18.87 13.09 -7.10
N LEU A 60 19.04 12.83 -8.39
CA LEU A 60 19.85 11.71 -8.90
C LEU A 60 21.35 11.89 -8.56
N LEU A 61 21.87 13.11 -8.72
CA LEU A 61 23.25 13.45 -8.35
C LEU A 61 23.48 13.31 -6.85
N LEU A 62 22.53 13.77 -6.01
CA LEU A 62 22.60 13.59 -4.56
C LEU A 62 22.63 12.11 -4.16
N LEU A 63 21.84 11.27 -4.84
CA LEU A 63 21.85 9.83 -4.63
C LEU A 63 23.19 9.18 -4.99
N MET A 64 23.88 9.66 -6.04
CA MET A 64 25.21 9.17 -6.41
C MET A 64 26.32 9.60 -5.43
N VAL A 65 26.15 10.75 -4.77
CA VAL A 65 27.13 11.28 -3.80
C VAL A 65 27.00 10.63 -2.42
N TYR A 66 25.82 10.07 -2.08
CA TYR A 66 25.60 9.46 -0.78
C TYR A 66 26.22 8.05 -0.68
N PRO A 67 27.18 7.81 0.23
CA PRO A 67 27.95 6.56 0.30
C PRO A 67 27.14 5.33 0.80
N ASN A 68 25.92 5.54 1.32
CA ASN A 68 25.05 4.47 1.84
C ASN A 68 24.11 3.87 0.78
N VAL A 69 24.16 4.30 -0.47
CA VAL A 69 23.29 3.80 -1.54
C VAL A 69 24.14 3.23 -2.68
N SER A 70 24.33 1.91 -2.70
CA SER A 70 24.92 1.24 -3.86
C SER A 70 23.85 1.00 -4.92
N LEU A 71 23.83 1.85 -5.96
CA LEU A 71 22.96 1.66 -7.10
C LEU A 71 23.50 0.50 -7.96
N VAL A 72 22.98 -0.71 -7.73
CA VAL A 72 23.28 -1.88 -8.56
C VAL A 72 22.51 -1.74 -9.89
N GLY A 73 23.03 -2.28 -11.00
CA GLY A 73 22.50 -2.02 -12.36
C GLY A 73 20.99 -2.23 -12.57
N GLY A 74 20.34 -3.06 -11.75
CA GLY A 74 18.88 -3.24 -11.78
C GLY A 74 18.07 -2.03 -11.27
N ASP A 75 18.67 -1.18 -10.43
CA ASP A 75 18.00 0.00 -9.87
C ASP A 75 17.93 1.16 -10.87
N TRP A 76 18.89 1.25 -11.79
CA TRP A 76 18.87 2.22 -12.89
C TRP A 76 17.66 2.03 -13.81
N ILE A 77 17.34 0.77 -14.14
CA ILE A 77 16.14 0.43 -14.93
C ILE A 77 14.87 0.86 -14.19
N ARG A 78 14.80 0.65 -12.87
CA ARG A 78 13.65 1.07 -12.07
C ARG A 78 13.49 2.58 -12.04
N ILE A 79 14.59 3.32 -11.88
CA ILE A 79 14.59 4.78 -11.91
C ILE A 79 14.07 5.29 -13.26
N VAL A 80 14.57 4.74 -14.37
CA VAL A 80 14.09 5.10 -15.72
C VAL A 80 12.62 4.76 -15.91
N LEU A 81 12.16 3.64 -15.37
CA LEU A 81 10.76 3.21 -15.46
C LEU A 81 9.84 4.15 -14.66
N VAL A 82 10.22 4.51 -13.43
CA VAL A 82 9.51 5.51 -12.63
C VAL A 82 9.46 6.86 -13.34
N LEU A 83 10.59 7.30 -13.92
CA LEU A 83 10.67 8.53 -14.71
C LEU A 83 9.70 8.49 -15.91
N LEU A 84 9.64 7.36 -16.61
CA LEU A 84 8.78 7.18 -17.77
C LEU A 84 7.30 7.21 -17.39
N ILE A 85 6.90 6.52 -16.32
CA ILE A 85 5.50 6.56 -15.88
C ILE A 85 5.13 7.97 -15.39
N PHE A 86 6.05 8.66 -14.72
CA PHE A 86 5.84 10.04 -14.30
C PHE A 86 5.65 10.99 -15.49
N LEU A 87 6.47 10.86 -16.54
CA LEU A 87 6.29 11.57 -17.81
C LEU A 87 4.94 11.28 -18.46
N LEU A 88 4.53 10.01 -18.49
CA LEU A 88 3.25 9.59 -19.06
C LEU A 88 2.07 10.17 -18.28
N TYR A 89 2.14 10.12 -16.95
CA TYR A 89 1.18 10.76 -16.05
C TYR A 89 1.06 12.25 -16.39
N LEU A 90 2.18 12.99 -16.46
CA LEU A 90 2.15 14.42 -16.81
C LEU A 90 1.58 14.68 -18.21
N SER A 91 1.92 13.84 -19.19
CA SER A 91 1.39 13.95 -20.56
C SER A 91 -0.13 13.80 -20.62
N VAL A 92 -0.70 12.86 -19.85
CA VAL A 92 -2.16 12.68 -19.75
C VAL A 92 -2.80 13.92 -19.16
N PHE A 93 -2.31 14.42 -18.02
CA PHE A 93 -2.86 15.62 -17.38
C PHE A 93 -2.67 16.88 -18.24
N PHE A 94 -1.56 17.00 -18.95
CA PHE A 94 -1.28 18.10 -19.88
C PHE A 94 -2.27 18.09 -21.06
N THR A 95 -2.48 16.93 -21.68
CA THR A 95 -3.42 16.77 -22.80
C THR A 95 -4.85 17.05 -22.35
N LEU A 96 -5.21 16.61 -21.14
CA LEU A 96 -6.52 16.85 -20.54
C LEU A 96 -6.73 18.35 -20.22
N GLY A 97 -5.71 19.01 -19.67
CA GLY A 97 -5.71 20.47 -19.46
C GLY A 97 -5.84 21.26 -20.77
N LEU A 98 -5.11 20.85 -21.81
CA LEU A 98 -5.24 21.39 -23.16
C LEU A 98 -6.64 21.20 -23.74
N PHE A 99 -7.24 20.01 -23.59
CA PHE A 99 -8.58 19.71 -24.06
C PHE A 99 -9.65 20.58 -23.38
N VAL A 100 -9.57 20.70 -22.05
CA VAL A 100 -10.48 21.55 -21.26
C VAL A 100 -10.30 23.03 -21.62
N SER A 101 -9.06 23.49 -21.80
CA SER A 101 -8.72 24.86 -22.21
C SER A 101 -9.20 25.19 -23.63
N ALA A 102 -9.09 24.24 -24.57
CA ALA A 102 -9.61 24.40 -25.93
C ALA A 102 -11.14 24.52 -25.94
N ARG A 103 -11.82 23.76 -25.08
CA ARG A 103 -13.30 23.76 -24.94
C ARG A 103 -13.86 24.98 -24.20
N THR A 104 -13.07 25.67 -23.40
CA THR A 104 -13.57 26.71 -22.50
C THR A 104 -13.20 28.12 -22.99
N SER A 105 -14.14 29.05 -22.87
CA SER A 105 -14.00 30.44 -23.36
C SER A 105 -13.36 31.38 -22.34
N ARG A 106 -13.37 31.03 -21.05
CA ARG A 106 -12.87 31.86 -19.93
C ARG A 106 -11.80 31.13 -19.13
N SER A 107 -10.88 31.91 -18.57
CA SER A 107 -9.76 31.38 -17.82
C SER A 107 -10.21 30.70 -16.51
N SER A 108 -10.87 31.44 -15.63
CA SER A 108 -11.29 30.92 -14.31
C SER A 108 -12.16 29.64 -14.40
N THR A 109 -13.12 29.64 -15.33
CA THR A 109 -13.55 28.52 -16.19
C THR A 109 -12.82 27.18 -16.06
N SER A 110 -11.76 27.13 -16.85
CA SER A 110 -10.93 25.97 -17.11
C SER A 110 -10.15 25.54 -15.87
N PHE A 111 -9.68 26.52 -15.08
CA PHE A 111 -8.93 26.25 -13.86
C PHE A 111 -9.79 25.48 -12.84
N LEU A 112 -11.04 25.91 -12.61
CA LEU A 112 -11.95 25.23 -11.68
C LEU A 112 -12.29 23.81 -12.13
N ILE A 113 -12.53 23.60 -13.43
CA ILE A 113 -12.81 22.27 -13.98
C ILE A 113 -11.58 21.35 -13.82
N LEU A 114 -10.40 21.87 -14.12
CA LEU A 114 -9.16 21.09 -14.04
C LEU A 114 -8.81 20.74 -12.58
N LEU A 115 -9.08 21.66 -11.65
CA LEU A 115 -8.95 21.41 -10.21
C LEU A 115 -9.94 20.36 -9.72
N PHE A 116 -11.20 20.41 -10.18
CA PHE A 116 -12.21 19.40 -9.84
C PHE A 116 -11.84 18.00 -10.34
N ILE A 117 -11.40 17.90 -11.61
CA ILE A 117 -10.91 16.64 -12.19
C ILE A 117 -9.70 16.13 -11.42
N TRP A 118 -8.75 17.02 -11.10
CA TRP A 118 -7.55 16.68 -10.34
C TRP A 118 -7.89 16.15 -8.94
N VAL A 119 -8.76 16.83 -8.19
CA VAL A 119 -9.18 16.38 -6.84
C VAL A 119 -9.88 15.03 -6.93
N THR A 120 -10.75 14.83 -7.92
CA THR A 120 -11.43 13.55 -8.14
C THR A 120 -10.41 12.44 -8.40
N PHE A 121 -9.47 12.65 -9.32
CA PHE A 121 -8.45 11.64 -9.64
C PHE A 121 -7.51 11.37 -8.46
N VAL A 122 -7.00 12.40 -7.79
CA VAL A 122 -5.98 12.24 -6.75
C VAL A 122 -6.57 11.81 -5.40
N THR A 123 -7.82 12.15 -5.11
CA THR A 123 -8.44 11.84 -3.81
C THR A 123 -9.44 10.69 -3.89
N VAL A 124 -10.27 10.62 -4.93
CA VAL A 124 -11.34 9.61 -5.02
C VAL A 124 -10.78 8.28 -5.49
N ILE A 125 -9.91 8.25 -6.49
CA ILE A 125 -9.35 6.99 -7.02
C ILE A 125 -8.61 6.19 -5.95
N PRO A 126 -7.63 6.72 -5.19
CA PRO A 126 -6.94 5.90 -4.19
C PRO A 126 -7.89 5.38 -3.10
N LYS A 127 -8.89 6.18 -2.67
CA LYS A 127 -9.90 5.72 -1.71
C LYS A 127 -10.80 4.62 -2.29
N ALA A 128 -11.25 4.79 -3.53
CA ALA A 128 -12.04 3.79 -4.23
C ALA A 128 -11.23 2.50 -4.47
N SER A 129 -9.95 2.62 -4.84
CA SER A 129 -9.05 1.48 -4.99
C SER A 129 -8.86 0.71 -3.69
N VAL A 130 -8.69 1.38 -2.55
CA VAL A 130 -8.61 0.73 -1.24
C VAL A 130 -9.93 0.05 -0.88
N MET A 131 -11.06 0.68 -1.15
CA MET A 131 -12.40 0.14 -0.87
C MET A 131 -12.75 -1.06 -1.78
N ILE A 132 -12.35 -1.04 -3.04
CA ILE A 132 -12.54 -2.15 -3.98
C ILE A 132 -11.55 -3.28 -3.64
N ALA A 133 -10.31 -2.95 -3.28
CA ALA A 133 -9.33 -3.94 -2.84
C ALA A 133 -9.78 -4.66 -1.57
N SER A 134 -10.43 -3.98 -0.62
CA SER A 134 -10.97 -4.59 0.60
C SER A 134 -12.21 -5.46 0.33
N GLN A 135 -12.98 -5.19 -0.72
CA GLN A 135 -14.07 -6.06 -1.17
C GLN A 135 -13.58 -7.33 -1.90
N ILE A 136 -12.52 -7.21 -2.72
CA ILE A 136 -12.00 -8.33 -3.52
C ILE A 136 -11.11 -9.26 -2.69
N ARG A 137 -10.38 -8.73 -1.70
CA ARG A 137 -9.65 -9.52 -0.71
C ARG A 137 -10.05 -9.08 0.69
N PRO A 138 -10.98 -9.79 1.37
CA PRO A 138 -11.18 -9.57 2.79
C PRO A 138 -9.85 -9.81 3.48
N ILE A 139 -9.26 -8.73 3.97
CA ILE A 139 -8.06 -8.79 4.79
C ILE A 139 -8.52 -9.51 6.06
N PRO A 140 -7.96 -10.68 6.42
CA PRO A 140 -8.33 -11.32 7.66
C PRO A 140 -8.06 -10.34 8.79
N SER A 141 -9.14 -9.87 9.41
CA SER A 141 -9.06 -8.83 10.40
C SER A 141 -8.26 -9.37 11.60
N VAL A 142 -7.58 -8.50 12.35
CA VAL A 142 -6.96 -8.87 13.63
C VAL A 142 -7.95 -9.62 14.53
N HIS A 143 -9.25 -9.35 14.36
CA HIS A 143 -10.35 -10.03 15.02
C HIS A 143 -10.51 -11.52 14.65
N GLU A 144 -10.26 -11.93 13.41
CA GLU A 144 -10.28 -13.35 13.02
C GLU A 144 -9.10 -14.12 13.61
N ILE A 145 -7.92 -13.48 13.71
CA ILE A 145 -6.74 -14.09 14.33
C ILE A 145 -6.96 -14.24 15.85
N THR A 146 -7.54 -13.24 16.50
CA THR A 146 -7.90 -13.34 17.93
C THR A 146 -8.98 -14.39 18.16
N ALA A 147 -10.03 -14.43 17.34
CA ALA A 147 -11.09 -15.44 17.44
C ALA A 147 -10.56 -16.87 17.19
N GLN A 148 -9.59 -17.04 16.30
CA GLN A 148 -8.93 -18.33 16.07
C GLN A 148 -8.07 -18.76 17.26
N LYS A 149 -7.40 -17.81 17.94
CA LYS A 149 -6.65 -18.09 19.16
C LYS A 149 -7.59 -18.43 20.33
N ASP A 150 -8.69 -17.70 20.47
CA ASP A 150 -9.67 -17.93 21.55
C ASP A 150 -10.40 -19.27 21.41
N SER A 151 -10.81 -19.64 20.18
CA SER A 151 -11.43 -20.94 19.92
C SER A 151 -10.48 -22.12 20.17
N TYR A 152 -9.20 -21.97 19.83
CA TYR A 152 -8.18 -22.98 20.12
C TYR A 152 -7.90 -23.13 21.62
N LEU A 153 -7.85 -22.01 22.37
CA LEU A 153 -7.72 -22.06 23.83
C LEU A 153 -8.93 -22.75 24.48
N GLN A 154 -10.15 -22.51 23.98
CA GLN A 154 -11.35 -23.20 24.46
C GLN A 154 -11.30 -24.70 24.17
N GLU A 155 -10.80 -25.12 23.01
CA GLU A 155 -10.64 -26.53 22.66
C GLU A 155 -9.64 -27.24 23.58
N ILE A 156 -8.49 -26.61 23.83
CA ILE A 156 -7.48 -27.10 24.77
C ILE A 156 -8.03 -27.19 26.20
N GLN A 157 -8.79 -26.19 26.66
CA GLN A 157 -9.41 -26.22 27.98
C GLN A 157 -10.43 -27.35 28.11
N LYS A 158 -11.21 -27.61 27.05
CA LYS A 158 -12.18 -28.70 27.01
C LYS A 158 -11.51 -30.07 27.02
N GLU A 159 -10.45 -30.25 26.22
CA GLU A 159 -9.62 -31.46 26.19
C GLU A 159 -9.00 -31.74 27.57
N ALA A 160 -8.39 -30.71 28.18
CA ALA A 160 -7.82 -30.79 29.53
C ALA A 160 -8.89 -31.10 30.59
N PHE A 161 -10.11 -30.59 30.44
CA PHE A 161 -11.20 -30.91 31.36
C PHE A 161 -11.65 -32.38 31.23
N SER A 162 -11.80 -32.89 30.00
CA SER A 162 -12.15 -34.29 29.77
C SER A 162 -11.07 -35.25 30.30
N GLU A 163 -9.80 -34.95 30.04
CA GLU A 163 -8.67 -35.78 30.48
C GLU A 163 -8.54 -35.79 32.00
N ARG A 164 -8.74 -34.64 32.66
CA ARG A 164 -8.83 -34.58 34.13
C ARG A 164 -9.97 -35.44 34.66
N THR A 165 -11.16 -35.31 34.06
CA THR A 165 -12.34 -36.07 34.50
C THR A 165 -12.13 -37.58 34.36
N GLU A 166 -11.52 -38.02 33.26
CA GLU A 166 -11.20 -39.43 33.01
C GLU A 166 -10.15 -39.98 33.97
N TYR A 167 -9.08 -39.21 34.23
CA TYR A 167 -8.03 -39.59 35.16
C TYR A 167 -8.56 -39.79 36.58
N PHE A 168 -9.36 -38.85 37.11
CA PHE A 168 -9.95 -38.96 38.45
C PHE A 168 -11.02 -40.05 38.56
N LYS A 169 -11.71 -40.37 37.46
CA LYS A 169 -12.64 -41.50 37.40
C LYS A 169 -11.92 -42.85 37.51
N ASN A 170 -10.77 -42.97 36.84
CA ASN A 170 -9.98 -44.20 36.83
C ASN A 170 -9.05 -44.32 38.07
N ASN A 171 -8.74 -43.20 38.74
CA ASN A 171 -7.92 -43.14 39.95
C ASN A 171 -8.67 -42.49 41.12
N PRO A 172 -9.69 -43.16 41.68
CA PRO A 172 -10.45 -42.63 42.81
C PRO A 172 -9.58 -42.44 44.05
N ALA A 173 -9.96 -41.50 44.91
CA ALA A 173 -9.24 -41.22 46.14
C ALA A 173 -9.29 -42.42 47.10
N PRO A 174 -8.14 -42.86 47.65
CA PRO A 174 -8.10 -43.95 48.62
C PRO A 174 -8.72 -43.53 49.97
N ASP A 175 -9.13 -44.54 50.75
CA ASP A 175 -9.83 -44.34 52.03
C ASP A 175 -9.00 -43.57 53.07
N LYS A 176 -9.68 -42.85 53.96
CA LYS A 176 -9.10 -41.96 54.98
C LYS A 176 -8.30 -42.69 56.06
N ASP A 177 -8.30 -44.02 56.06
CA ASP A 177 -7.59 -44.84 57.04
C ASP A 177 -6.27 -45.42 56.48
N GLN A 178 -5.94 -45.16 55.21
CA GLN A 178 -4.71 -45.64 54.56
C GLN A 178 -3.76 -44.48 54.20
N PRO A 179 -2.84 -44.08 55.12
CA PRO A 179 -1.95 -42.94 54.89
C PRO A 179 -0.88 -43.20 53.81
N GLU A 180 -0.38 -44.43 53.67
CA GLU A 180 0.61 -44.75 52.63
C GLU A 180 0.02 -44.80 51.21
N ALA A 181 -1.21 -45.33 51.07
CA ALA A 181 -1.93 -45.35 49.81
C ALA A 181 -2.28 -43.93 49.34
N ARG A 182 -2.63 -43.03 50.27
CA ARG A 182 -2.84 -41.61 49.99
C ARG A 182 -1.58 -40.90 49.49
N LYS A 183 -0.43 -41.11 50.15
CA LYS A 183 0.83 -40.52 49.69
C LYS A 183 1.19 -40.93 48.25
N LYS A 184 1.04 -42.22 47.91
CA LYS A 184 1.29 -42.71 46.54
C LYS A 184 0.30 -42.13 45.53
N TRP A 185 -0.97 -41.97 45.92
CA TRP A 185 -1.99 -41.35 45.09
C TRP A 185 -1.72 -39.85 44.87
N GLU A 186 -1.30 -39.13 45.90
CA GLU A 186 -0.88 -37.71 45.82
C GLU A 186 0.35 -37.53 44.92
N GLU A 187 1.36 -38.40 45.04
CA GLU A 187 2.53 -38.39 44.17
C GLU A 187 2.17 -38.69 42.71
N GLY A 188 1.27 -39.65 42.48
CA GLY A 188 0.73 -39.97 41.15
C GLY A 188 -0.02 -38.80 40.52
N ILE A 189 -0.90 -38.14 41.30
CA ILE A 189 -1.59 -36.92 40.86
C ILE A 189 -0.61 -35.81 40.55
N ARG A 190 0.40 -35.59 41.40
CA ARG A 190 1.40 -34.54 41.17
C ARG A 190 2.13 -34.76 39.85
N LYS A 191 2.62 -35.98 39.62
CA LYS A 191 3.34 -36.33 38.39
C LYS A 191 2.47 -36.21 37.14
N TRP A 192 1.22 -36.66 37.22
CA TRP A 192 0.27 -36.52 36.12
C TRP A 192 -0.11 -35.06 35.88
N ALA A 193 -0.29 -34.25 36.92
CA ALA A 193 -0.58 -32.83 36.78
C ALA A 193 0.60 -32.06 36.13
N GLU A 194 1.83 -32.42 36.48
CA GLU A 194 3.05 -31.91 35.83
C GLU A 194 3.10 -32.29 34.34
N ASP A 195 2.84 -33.56 34.00
CA ASP A 195 2.84 -34.06 32.61
C ASP A 195 1.72 -33.42 31.76
N LEU A 196 0.52 -33.29 32.33
CA LEU A 196 -0.61 -32.61 31.69
C LEU A 196 -0.29 -31.13 31.45
N GLN A 197 0.31 -30.45 32.43
CA GLN A 197 0.68 -29.05 32.27
C GLN A 197 1.78 -28.87 31.22
N GLN A 198 2.75 -29.76 31.17
CA GLN A 198 3.81 -29.76 30.17
C GLN A 198 3.27 -30.04 28.77
N SER A 199 2.34 -30.99 28.62
CA SER A 199 1.72 -31.32 27.33
C SER A 199 0.85 -30.19 26.79
N LEU A 200 0.05 -29.54 27.65
CA LEU A 200 -0.76 -28.37 27.28
C LEU A 200 0.12 -27.17 26.89
N THR A 201 1.19 -26.92 27.64
CA THR A 201 2.13 -25.83 27.33
C THR A 201 2.82 -26.08 25.98
N GLY A 202 3.27 -27.31 25.72
CA GLY A 202 3.84 -27.70 24.42
C GLY A 202 2.86 -27.53 23.25
N LYS A 203 1.60 -27.96 23.40
CA LYS A 203 0.55 -27.79 22.39
C LYS A 203 0.25 -26.30 22.10
N ILE A 204 0.28 -25.45 23.12
CA ILE A 204 0.08 -24.00 22.98
C ILE A 204 1.27 -23.38 22.23
N ASP A 205 2.50 -23.71 22.63
CA ASP A 205 3.72 -23.17 22.03
C ASP A 205 3.91 -23.61 20.58
N GLU A 206 3.65 -24.89 20.27
CA GLU A 206 3.72 -25.41 18.90
C GLU A 206 2.72 -24.70 17.98
N ARG A 207 1.47 -24.51 18.46
CA ARG A 207 0.44 -23.81 17.71
C ARG A 207 0.75 -22.33 17.54
N ASN A 208 1.21 -21.65 18.59
CA ASN A 208 1.64 -20.26 18.50
C ASN A 208 2.79 -20.11 17.51
N ALA A 209 3.77 -21.00 17.54
CA ALA A 209 4.88 -21.02 16.59
C ALA A 209 4.41 -21.34 15.16
N ALA A 210 3.38 -22.16 14.97
CA ALA A 210 2.78 -22.41 13.66
C ALA A 210 2.03 -21.18 13.12
N ILE A 211 1.26 -20.51 13.98
CA ILE A 211 0.55 -19.26 13.63
C ILE A 211 1.56 -18.16 13.29
N GLU A 212 2.62 -18.00 14.08
CA GLU A 212 3.66 -17.02 13.82
C GLU A 212 4.40 -17.33 12.51
N ARG A 213 4.73 -18.60 12.25
CA ARG A 213 5.33 -19.01 10.96
C ARG A 213 4.42 -18.71 9.78
N ASP A 214 3.12 -18.98 9.88
CA ASP A 214 2.16 -18.68 8.82
C ASP A 214 1.98 -17.17 8.63
N TYR A 215 1.95 -16.41 9.72
CA TYR A 215 1.92 -14.95 9.71
C TYR A 215 3.16 -14.37 9.02
N GLN A 216 4.36 -14.81 9.41
CA GLN A 216 5.62 -14.41 8.78
C GLN A 216 5.69 -14.83 7.31
N ALA A 217 5.17 -16.00 6.95
CA ALA A 217 5.09 -16.44 5.56
C ALA A 217 4.18 -15.53 4.73
N LYS A 218 3.00 -15.17 5.26
CA LYS A 218 2.06 -14.24 4.62
C LYS A 218 2.64 -12.83 4.53
N MET A 219 3.30 -12.33 5.58
CA MET A 219 4.01 -11.05 5.54
C MET A 219 5.11 -11.04 4.49
N ASN A 220 5.93 -12.09 4.42
CA ASN A 220 6.96 -12.22 3.39
C ASN A 220 6.36 -12.31 1.98
N GLN A 221 5.23 -12.99 1.80
CA GLN A 221 4.51 -13.00 0.53
C GLN A 221 3.94 -11.62 0.20
N GLN A 222 3.35 -10.93 1.16
CA GLN A 222 2.83 -9.58 0.97
C GLN A 222 3.95 -8.59 0.68
N GLN A 223 5.11 -8.71 1.32
CA GLN A 223 6.28 -7.88 1.07
C GLN A 223 6.91 -8.22 -0.28
N LYS A 224 6.98 -9.49 -0.68
CA LYS A 224 7.38 -9.88 -2.06
C LYS A 224 6.40 -9.35 -3.09
N LEU A 225 5.10 -9.43 -2.84
CA LEU A 225 4.06 -8.90 -3.71
C LEU A 225 4.09 -7.38 -3.74
N ALA A 226 4.32 -6.70 -2.61
CA ALA A 226 4.47 -5.26 -2.53
C ALA A 226 5.76 -4.80 -3.21
N VAL A 227 6.84 -5.57 -3.13
CA VAL A 227 8.08 -5.34 -3.90
C VAL A 227 7.86 -5.61 -5.39
N ASN A 228 7.03 -6.60 -5.76
CA ASN A 228 6.69 -6.86 -7.16
C ASN A 228 5.69 -5.84 -7.72
N LEU A 229 4.74 -5.36 -6.90
CA LEU A 229 3.81 -4.30 -7.26
C LEU A 229 4.50 -2.93 -7.23
N SER A 230 5.46 -2.69 -6.34
CA SER A 230 6.27 -1.45 -6.36
C SER A 230 7.21 -1.41 -7.55
N ARG A 231 7.52 -2.55 -8.17
CA ARG A 231 8.13 -2.57 -9.52
C ARG A 231 7.18 -2.10 -10.62
N ILE A 232 5.87 -2.04 -10.36
CA ILE A 232 4.81 -1.62 -11.31
C ILE A 232 4.18 -0.27 -10.89
N SER A 233 4.25 0.08 -9.61
CA SER A 233 3.75 1.32 -9.01
C SER A 233 4.86 2.38 -8.98
N PRO A 234 4.68 3.53 -9.65
CA PRO A 234 5.59 4.65 -9.53
C PRO A 234 5.19 5.47 -8.30
N THR A 235 5.96 5.30 -7.22
CA THR A 235 6.17 6.40 -6.27
C THR A 235 7.45 7.12 -6.65
#